data_AF-A0A955E4P1-F1
#
_entry.id   AF-A0A955E4P1-F1
#
_cell.length_a   1.000
_cell.length_b   1.000
_cell.length_c   1.000
_cell.angle_alpha   90.00
_cell.angle_beta   90.00
_cell.angle_gamma   90.00
#
_symmetry.space_group_name_H-M   'P 1'
#
loop_
_entity.id
_entity.type
_entity.pdbx_description
1 polymer ?
#
loop_
_entity_poly.entity_id
_entity_poly.type
_entity_poly.pdbx_seq_one_letter_code
_entity_poly.pdbx_strand_id
1 'polypeptide(L)'
;MLLLLGEPRCPREIRERIPGSRRKQIETSLHRLAQDRLIECVTPHVLQSRLYRRTYLGNLLVHELTGQEPGPWTIHTEEELTTRAFVQAGRYRRYVLRAMHPDGNQTPKEIRRAVLPMHERIGANHVHQVLREFRARGIAERDERRRWSLTALGRKLRVIELDGLPERPPVSRPLWERIQPADQQGEQGNPSGNEQDPDE
;
A
#
# COMPACT_ATOMS: atom_id res chain seq x y z
N MET A 1 -3.29 -16.79 -0.32
CA MET A 1 -4.33 -15.75 -0.13
C MET A 1 -4.86 -15.73 1.31
N LEU A 2 -5.27 -16.87 1.89
CA LEU A 2 -5.77 -16.97 3.27
C LEU A 2 -4.82 -16.32 4.30
N LEU A 3 -3.50 -16.52 4.15
CA LEU A 3 -2.46 -15.91 4.99
C LEU A 3 -2.50 -14.36 5.04
N LEU A 4 -3.06 -13.70 4.02
CA LEU A 4 -3.13 -12.23 3.95
C LEU A 4 -4.30 -11.64 4.77
N LEU A 5 -5.23 -12.49 5.21
CA LEU A 5 -6.52 -12.09 5.79
C LEU A 5 -6.56 -12.17 7.32
N GLY A 6 -5.39 -12.10 7.98
CA GLY A 6 -5.32 -11.94 9.44
C GLY A 6 -5.94 -10.66 9.94
N GLU A 7 -5.82 -9.59 9.16
CA GLU A 7 -6.56 -8.35 9.34
C GLU A 7 -7.63 -8.22 8.26
N PRO A 8 -8.73 -7.48 8.51
CA PRO A 8 -9.70 -7.15 7.47
C PRO A 8 -9.01 -6.53 6.27
N ARG A 9 -9.30 -6.97 5.04
CA ARG A 9 -8.74 -6.39 3.79
C ARG A 9 -9.76 -6.41 2.66
N CYS A 10 -9.69 -5.42 1.77
CA CYS A 10 -10.46 -5.42 0.55
C CYS A 10 -9.73 -6.20 -0.58
N PRO A 11 -10.46 -6.65 -1.62
CA PRO A 11 -9.87 -7.35 -2.77
C PRO A 11 -8.70 -6.59 -3.44
N ARG A 12 -8.75 -5.25 -3.44
CA ARG A 12 -7.68 -4.41 -3.99
C ARG A 12 -6.37 -4.58 -3.21
N GLU A 13 -6.43 -4.48 -1.88
CA GLU A 13 -5.25 -4.64 -1.01
C GLU A 13 -4.63 -6.03 -1.17
N ILE A 14 -5.47 -7.07 -1.29
CA ILE A 14 -5.01 -8.44 -1.49
C ILE A 14 -4.31 -8.58 -2.85
N ARG A 15 -4.92 -8.02 -3.91
CA ARG A 15 -4.34 -8.04 -5.26
C ARG A 15 -2.98 -7.35 -5.31
N GLU A 16 -2.82 -6.21 -4.62
CA GLU A 16 -1.57 -5.47 -4.55
C GLU A 16 -0.44 -6.28 -3.87
N ARG A 17 -0.78 -7.29 -3.07
CA ARG A 17 0.17 -8.17 -2.38
C ARG A 17 0.40 -9.51 -3.09
N ILE A 18 -0.33 -9.80 -4.16
CA ILE A 18 -0.17 -11.03 -4.96
C ILE A 18 0.20 -10.60 -6.39
N PRO A 19 1.52 -10.49 -6.70
CA PRO A 19 1.99 -10.10 -8.02
C PRO A 19 1.37 -10.94 -9.13
N GLY A 20 1.02 -10.31 -10.24
CA GLY A 20 0.43 -10.98 -11.41
C GLY A 20 -1.04 -11.39 -11.28
N SER A 21 -1.66 -11.24 -10.11
CA SER A 21 -3.06 -11.63 -9.93
C SER A 21 -4.06 -10.67 -10.58
N ARG A 22 -5.04 -11.22 -11.31
CA ARG A 22 -6.15 -10.45 -11.90
C ARG A 22 -7.23 -10.21 -10.85
N ARG A 23 -7.96 -9.10 -10.97
CA ARG A 23 -9.08 -8.76 -10.08
C ARG A 23 -10.11 -9.90 -9.95
N LYS A 24 -10.53 -10.46 -11.09
CA LYS A 24 -11.50 -11.56 -11.12
C LYS A 24 -10.99 -12.82 -10.40
N GLN A 25 -9.69 -13.12 -10.50
CA GLN A 25 -9.10 -14.27 -9.80
C GLN A 25 -9.15 -14.08 -8.28
N ILE A 26 -8.85 -12.86 -7.79
CA ILE A 26 -8.97 -12.53 -6.37
C ILE A 26 -10.41 -12.66 -5.91
N GLU A 27 -11.37 -12.11 -6.65
CA GLU A 27 -12.80 -12.19 -6.31
C GLU A 27 -13.32 -13.63 -6.30
N THR A 28 -12.98 -14.45 -7.31
CA THR A 28 -13.32 -15.89 -7.34
C THR A 28 -12.71 -16.63 -6.15
N SER A 29 -11.45 -16.34 -5.82
CA SER A 29 -10.78 -17.00 -4.71
C SER A 29 -11.41 -16.63 -3.37
N LEU A 30 -11.77 -15.35 -3.18
CA LEU A 30 -12.46 -14.87 -1.97
C LEU A 30 -13.83 -15.52 -1.84
N HIS A 31 -14.56 -15.66 -2.95
CA HIS A 31 -15.84 -16.33 -2.96
C HIS A 31 -15.73 -17.79 -2.49
N ARG A 32 -14.76 -18.54 -3.01
CA ARG A 32 -14.51 -19.94 -2.61
C ARG A 32 -14.17 -20.05 -1.12
N LEU A 33 -13.21 -19.26 -0.63
CA LEU A 33 -12.86 -19.27 0.80
C LEU A 33 -14.04 -18.89 1.71
N ALA A 34 -14.94 -18.01 1.25
CA ALA A 34 -16.13 -17.65 2.01
C ALA A 34 -17.17 -18.78 2.02
N GLN A 35 -17.34 -19.50 0.89
CA GLN A 35 -18.18 -20.71 0.83
C GLN A 35 -17.67 -21.79 1.78
N ASP A 36 -16.36 -21.96 1.85
CA ASP A 36 -15.68 -22.90 2.76
C ASP A 36 -15.66 -22.41 4.22
N ARG A 37 -16.27 -21.25 4.52
CA ARG A 37 -16.32 -20.62 5.86
C ARG A 37 -14.95 -20.33 6.47
N LEU A 38 -13.91 -20.22 5.65
CA LEU A 38 -12.54 -19.88 6.10
C LEU A 38 -12.35 -18.37 6.25
N ILE A 39 -13.18 -17.58 5.58
CA ILE A 39 -13.20 -16.13 5.68
C ILE A 39 -14.65 -15.63 5.77
N GLU A 40 -14.82 -14.42 6.29
CA GLU A 40 -16.11 -13.74 6.36
C GLU A 40 -16.01 -12.31 5.82
N CYS A 41 -17.12 -11.78 5.32
CA CYS A 41 -17.22 -10.38 4.93
C CYS A 41 -17.71 -9.55 6.11
N VAL A 42 -16.86 -8.63 6.60
CA VAL A 42 -17.15 -7.83 7.80
C VAL A 42 -17.79 -6.47 7.49
N THR A 43 -17.89 -6.12 6.20
CA THR A 43 -18.62 -4.92 5.75
C THR A 43 -19.59 -5.26 4.61
N PRO A 44 -20.56 -6.16 4.83
CA PRO A 44 -21.44 -6.66 3.76
C PRO A 44 -22.25 -5.53 3.09
N HIS A 45 -22.57 -4.47 3.85
CA HIS A 45 -23.33 -3.30 3.38
C HIS A 45 -22.50 -2.33 2.52
N VAL A 46 -21.16 -2.43 2.50
CA VAL A 46 -20.29 -1.54 1.73
C VAL A 46 -19.88 -2.20 0.42
N LEU A 47 -20.79 -2.22 -0.57
CA LEU A 47 -20.63 -2.97 -1.82
C LEU A 47 -19.36 -2.59 -2.62
N GLN A 48 -18.99 -1.32 -2.62
CA GLN A 48 -17.84 -0.82 -3.40
C GLN A 48 -16.49 -1.21 -2.79
N SER A 49 -16.45 -1.62 -1.51
CA SER A 49 -15.21 -2.04 -0.85
C SER A 49 -15.49 -2.95 0.34
N ARG A 50 -15.98 -4.15 0.03
CA ARG A 50 -16.13 -5.20 1.03
C ARG A 50 -14.78 -5.56 1.63
N LEU A 51 -14.72 -5.58 2.96
CA LEU A 51 -13.60 -6.08 3.74
C LEU A 51 -13.85 -7.53 4.12
N TYR A 52 -12.80 -8.33 4.03
CA TYR A 52 -12.81 -9.74 4.37
C TYR A 52 -11.76 -10.01 5.46
N ARG A 53 -12.06 -10.89 6.40
CA ARG A 53 -11.09 -11.39 7.39
C ARG A 53 -11.23 -12.91 7.54
N ARG A 54 -10.21 -13.55 8.11
CA ARG A 54 -10.28 -14.97 8.50
C ARG A 54 -11.33 -15.19 9.59
N THR A 55 -12.04 -16.30 9.48
CA THR A 55 -12.86 -16.84 10.57
C THR A 55 -11.99 -17.62 11.55
N TYR A 56 -12.59 -18.13 12.63
CA TYR A 56 -11.93 -19.04 13.56
C TYR A 56 -11.37 -20.28 12.83
N LEU A 57 -12.17 -20.90 11.96
CA LEU A 57 -11.73 -22.05 11.14
C LEU A 57 -10.58 -21.67 10.21
N GLY A 58 -10.63 -20.49 9.58
CA GLY A 58 -9.53 -20.00 8.76
C GLY A 58 -8.24 -19.78 9.52
N ASN A 59 -8.32 -19.37 10.79
CA ASN A 59 -7.15 -19.23 11.66
C ASN A 59 -6.57 -20.58 12.06
N LEU A 60 -7.41 -21.55 12.44
CA LEU A 60 -6.97 -22.92 12.72
C LEU A 60 -6.25 -23.54 11.52
N LEU A 61 -6.84 -23.42 10.32
CA LEU A 61 -6.21 -23.96 9.11
C LEU A 61 -4.84 -23.31 8.84
N VAL A 62 -4.70 -22.00 9.07
CA VAL A 62 -3.39 -21.35 8.91
C VAL A 62 -2.40 -21.85 9.97
N HIS A 63 -2.83 -22.00 11.22
CA HIS A 63 -1.99 -22.55 12.29
C HIS A 63 -1.46 -23.95 11.93
N GLU A 64 -2.35 -24.85 11.49
CA GLU A 64 -1.97 -26.19 11.03
C GLU A 64 -0.99 -26.16 9.84
N LEU A 65 -1.16 -25.22 8.91
CA LEU A 65 -0.32 -25.14 7.71
C LEU A 65 1.04 -24.47 7.95
N THR A 66 1.16 -23.56 8.91
CA THR A 66 2.37 -22.74 9.09
C THR A 66 3.06 -22.92 10.44
N GLY A 67 2.41 -23.60 11.40
CA GLY A 67 2.85 -23.67 12.80
C GLY A 67 2.81 -22.32 13.51
N GLN A 68 2.25 -21.27 12.90
CA GLN A 68 2.16 -19.96 13.52
C GLN A 68 0.91 -19.90 14.40
N GLU A 69 1.10 -19.55 15.67
CA GLU A 69 -0.01 -19.23 16.56
C GLU A 69 -0.91 -18.15 15.93
N PRO A 70 -2.23 -18.32 15.98
CA PRO A 70 -3.13 -17.27 15.54
C PRO A 70 -2.88 -16.02 16.39
N GLY A 71 -2.37 -14.96 15.75
CA GLY A 71 -2.15 -13.67 16.41
C GLY A 71 -3.44 -13.14 17.06
N PRO A 72 -3.32 -12.21 18.01
CA PRO A 72 -4.47 -11.68 18.73
C PRO A 72 -5.49 -11.12 17.73
N TRP A 73 -6.77 -11.41 17.97
CA TRP A 73 -7.85 -10.87 17.17
C TRP A 73 -7.93 -9.37 17.41
N THR A 74 -7.49 -8.57 16.44
CA THR A 74 -7.71 -7.13 16.50
C THR A 74 -9.21 -6.87 16.46
N ILE A 75 -9.75 -6.39 17.57
CA ILE A 75 -11.14 -5.98 17.66
C ILE A 75 -11.26 -4.61 16.98
N HIS A 76 -11.96 -4.59 15.85
CA HIS A 76 -12.33 -3.37 15.15
C HIS A 76 -13.78 -3.03 15.45
N THR A 77 -14.07 -1.76 15.69
CA THR A 77 -15.47 -1.33 15.80
C THR A 77 -16.14 -1.35 14.41
N GLU A 78 -17.46 -1.43 14.37
CA GLU A 78 -18.20 -1.34 13.10
C GLU A 78 -17.92 0.00 12.38
N GLU A 79 -17.84 1.09 13.13
CA GLU A 79 -17.50 2.42 12.61
C GLU A 79 -16.10 2.43 11.96
N GLU A 80 -15.11 1.80 12.60
CA GLU A 80 -13.76 1.68 12.05
C GLU A 80 -13.76 0.91 10.72
N LEU A 81 -14.44 -0.24 10.69
CA LEU A 81 -14.52 -1.09 9.50
C LEU A 81 -15.23 -0.40 8.35
N THR A 82 -16.37 0.23 8.62
CA THR A 82 -17.16 0.94 7.59
C THR A 82 -16.43 2.18 7.09
N THR A 83 -15.72 2.90 7.95
CA THR A 83 -14.91 4.06 7.57
C THR A 83 -13.69 3.64 6.77
N ARG A 84 -13.03 2.55 7.15
CA ARG A 84 -11.96 1.95 6.36
C ARG A 84 -12.45 1.54 4.97
N ALA A 85 -13.54 0.80 4.89
CA ALA A 85 -14.15 0.40 3.62
C ALA A 85 -14.47 1.61 2.73
N PHE A 86 -15.02 2.68 3.31
CA PHE A 86 -15.30 3.92 2.61
C PHE A 86 -14.03 4.57 2.00
N VAL A 87 -12.93 4.62 2.75
CA VAL A 87 -11.63 5.10 2.24
C VAL A 87 -11.15 4.19 1.11
N GLN A 88 -11.20 2.87 1.32
CA GLN A 88 -10.76 1.87 0.35
C GLN A 88 -11.54 1.90 -0.97
N ALA A 89 -12.80 2.33 -0.97
CA ALA A 89 -13.61 2.48 -2.19
C ALA A 89 -13.10 3.61 -3.10
N GLY A 90 -12.56 4.70 -2.53
CA GLY A 90 -12.24 5.92 -3.28
C GLY A 90 -10.76 6.13 -3.55
N ARG A 91 -10.34 6.18 -4.82
CA ARG A 91 -8.93 6.43 -5.20
C ARG A 91 -8.39 7.73 -4.62
N TYR A 92 -9.13 8.84 -4.76
CA TYR A 92 -8.72 10.13 -4.20
C TYR A 92 -8.74 10.15 -2.67
N ARG A 93 -9.67 9.44 -2.04
CA ARG A 93 -9.72 9.29 -0.58
C ARG A 93 -8.42 8.68 -0.06
N ARG A 94 -7.98 7.57 -0.66
CA ARG A 94 -6.70 6.93 -0.30
C ARG A 94 -5.52 7.89 -0.44
N TYR A 95 -5.40 8.58 -1.56
CA TYR A 95 -4.27 9.49 -1.75
C TYR A 95 -4.27 10.68 -0.81
N VAL A 96 -5.42 11.30 -0.58
CA VAL A 96 -5.55 12.41 0.37
C VAL A 96 -5.21 11.94 1.77
N LEU A 97 -5.71 10.78 2.21
CA LEU A 97 -5.38 10.20 3.52
C LEU A 97 -3.87 9.98 3.69
N ARG A 98 -3.20 9.42 2.67
CA ARG A 98 -1.74 9.20 2.68
C ARG A 98 -0.95 10.52 2.75
N ALA A 99 -1.42 11.53 2.03
CA ALA A 99 -0.78 12.85 1.93
C ALA A 99 -0.94 13.72 3.19
N MET A 100 -1.98 13.47 4.00
CA MET A 100 -2.17 14.19 5.26
C MET A 100 -1.06 13.81 6.26
N HIS A 101 -0.51 14.80 6.95
CA HIS A 101 0.51 14.61 7.98
C HIS A 101 -0.15 14.12 9.28
N PRO A 102 0.42 13.10 9.96
CA PRO A 102 -0.18 12.54 11.19
C PRO A 102 -0.35 13.59 12.30
N ASP A 103 0.63 14.48 12.44
CA ASP A 103 0.71 15.47 13.53
C ASP A 103 0.59 16.92 13.03
N GLY A 104 0.25 17.11 11.75
CA GLY A 104 0.36 18.41 11.10
C GLY A 104 -0.98 19.03 10.73
N ASN A 105 -1.15 20.32 11.04
CA ASN A 105 -2.25 21.13 10.54
C ASN A 105 -1.90 21.66 9.15
N GLN A 106 -2.55 21.14 8.10
CA GLN A 106 -2.25 21.46 6.71
C GLN A 106 -3.38 22.21 6.01
N THR A 107 -3.03 23.10 5.11
CA THR A 107 -3.98 23.69 4.16
C THR A 107 -4.31 22.69 3.03
N PRO A 108 -5.48 22.82 2.38
CA PRO A 108 -5.81 21.99 1.22
C PRO A 108 -4.78 22.08 0.08
N LYS A 109 -4.10 23.24 -0.06
CA LYS A 109 -3.03 23.45 -1.04
C LYS A 109 -1.80 22.59 -0.74
N GLU A 110 -1.39 22.51 0.53
CA GLU A 110 -0.26 21.68 0.97
C GLU A 110 -0.58 20.19 0.80
N ILE A 111 -1.79 19.76 1.20
CA ILE A 111 -2.25 18.37 1.01
C ILE A 111 -2.23 18.03 -0.48
N ARG A 112 -2.77 18.89 -1.34
CA ARG A 112 -2.73 18.68 -2.81
C ARG A 112 -1.30 18.52 -3.31
N ARG A 113 -0.38 19.39 -2.88
CA ARG A 113 1.04 19.33 -3.29
C ARG A 113 1.65 17.97 -2.92
N ALA A 114 1.32 17.42 -1.76
CA ALA A 114 1.74 16.09 -1.34
C ALA A 114 1.05 14.95 -2.10
N VAL A 115 -0.16 15.16 -2.64
CA VAL A 115 -0.84 14.15 -3.48
C VAL A 115 -0.30 14.10 -4.91
N LEU A 116 0.14 15.23 -5.49
CA LEU A 116 0.56 15.30 -6.90
C LEU A 116 1.56 14.21 -7.32
N PRO A 117 2.61 13.87 -6.53
CA PRO A 117 3.51 12.77 -6.85
C PRO A 117 2.85 11.38 -6.92
N MET A 118 1.71 11.19 -6.27
CA MET A 118 0.92 9.94 -6.32
C MET A 118 -0.12 9.94 -7.45
N HIS A 119 -0.60 11.13 -7.84
CA HIS A 119 -1.64 11.29 -8.85
C HIS A 119 -1.66 12.69 -9.47
N GLU A 120 -1.03 12.83 -10.64
CA GLU A 120 -0.83 14.12 -11.31
C GLU A 120 -2.12 14.88 -11.64
N ARG A 121 -3.19 14.15 -11.98
CA ARG A 121 -4.46 14.78 -12.41
C ARG A 121 -5.37 15.23 -11.25
N ILE A 122 -4.91 15.24 -10.00
CA ILE A 122 -5.78 15.65 -8.89
C ILE A 122 -5.98 17.17 -8.86
N GLY A 123 -7.21 17.59 -9.18
CA GLY A 123 -7.67 18.98 -9.00
C GLY A 123 -7.87 19.37 -7.52
N ALA A 124 -7.87 20.69 -7.24
CA ALA A 124 -8.14 21.23 -5.90
C ALA A 124 -9.54 20.81 -5.38
N ASN A 125 -10.55 20.82 -6.26
CA ASN A 125 -11.92 20.45 -5.90
C ASN A 125 -12.02 19.01 -5.35
N HIS A 126 -11.24 18.06 -5.89
CA HIS A 126 -11.21 16.69 -5.36
C HIS A 126 -10.71 16.67 -3.92
N VAL A 127 -9.64 17.42 -3.61
CA VAL A 127 -9.10 17.50 -2.25
C VAL A 127 -10.12 18.11 -1.30
N HIS A 128 -10.74 19.24 -1.67
CA HIS A 128 -11.79 19.87 -0.86
C HIS A 128 -13.02 18.97 -0.66
N GLN A 129 -13.43 18.22 -1.68
CA GLN A 129 -14.52 17.26 -1.56
C GLN A 129 -14.16 16.14 -0.57
N VAL A 130 -12.99 15.52 -0.75
CA VAL A 130 -12.54 14.42 0.13
C VAL A 130 -12.39 14.90 1.58
N LEU A 131 -11.84 16.10 1.81
CA LEU A 131 -11.70 16.64 3.16
C LEU A 131 -13.06 16.86 3.84
N ARG A 132 -14.07 17.35 3.09
CA ARG A 132 -15.45 17.46 3.61
C ARG A 132 -16.03 16.09 3.96
N GLU A 133 -15.85 15.10 3.10
CA GLU A 133 -16.28 13.73 3.36
C GLU A 133 -15.57 13.13 4.58
N PHE A 134 -14.27 13.41 4.76
CA PHE A 134 -13.47 12.97 5.90
C PHE A 134 -13.96 13.59 7.20
N ARG A 135 -14.30 14.88 7.19
CA ARG A 135 -14.91 15.56 8.35
C ARG A 135 -16.23 14.94 8.74
N ALA A 136 -17.10 14.69 7.76
CA ALA A 136 -18.42 14.10 8.01
C ALA A 136 -18.35 12.68 8.61
N ARG A 137 -17.20 12.00 8.48
CA ARG A 137 -16.95 10.65 8.99
C ARG A 137 -15.95 10.61 10.15
N GLY A 138 -15.64 11.76 10.75
CA GLY A 138 -14.70 11.81 11.88
C GLY A 138 -13.26 11.37 11.56
N ILE A 139 -12.86 11.32 10.28
CA ILE A 139 -11.49 10.96 9.85
C ILE A 139 -10.54 12.15 10.01
N ALA A 140 -11.05 13.35 9.71
CA ALA A 140 -10.28 14.58 9.75
C ALA A 140 -11.10 15.67 10.42
N GLU A 141 -10.42 16.65 11.00
CA GLU A 141 -11.03 17.83 11.57
C GLU A 141 -10.44 19.08 10.94
N ARG A 142 -11.15 20.21 11.13
CA ARG A 142 -10.72 21.50 10.60
C ARG A 142 -10.71 22.52 11.74
N ASP A 143 -9.57 23.15 11.93
CA ASP A 143 -9.40 24.20 12.93
C ASP A 143 -10.02 25.54 12.49
N GLU A 144 -10.00 26.51 13.39
CA GLU A 144 -10.50 27.87 13.15
C GLU A 144 -9.77 28.60 12.02
N ARG A 145 -8.48 28.26 11.83
CA ARG A 145 -7.62 28.77 10.75
C ARG A 145 -7.85 28.07 9.41
N ARG A 146 -8.88 27.22 9.32
CA ARG A 146 -9.23 26.41 8.14
C ARG A 146 -8.14 25.42 7.72
N ARG A 147 -7.24 25.05 8.63
CA ARG A 147 -6.28 23.96 8.44
C ARG A 147 -6.89 22.64 8.87
N TRP A 148 -6.38 21.58 8.29
CA TRP A 148 -6.89 20.22 8.41
C TRP A 148 -5.88 19.32 9.09
N SER A 149 -6.35 18.53 10.04
CA SER A 149 -5.59 17.51 10.78
C SER A 149 -6.34 16.18 10.76
N LEU A 150 -5.62 15.09 11.02
CA LEU A 150 -6.21 13.78 11.22
C LEU A 150 -6.68 13.63 12.67
N THR A 151 -7.86 13.03 12.85
CA THR A 151 -8.31 12.57 14.17
C THR A 151 -7.53 11.31 14.58
N ALA A 152 -7.77 10.79 15.80
CA ALA A 152 -7.20 9.50 16.21
C ALA A 152 -7.59 8.36 15.24
N LEU A 153 -8.86 8.33 14.81
CA LEU A 153 -9.35 7.40 13.79
C LEU A 153 -8.62 7.60 12.45
N GLY A 154 -8.48 8.85 11.99
CA GLY A 154 -7.76 9.16 10.76
C GLY A 154 -6.30 8.72 10.78
N ARG A 155 -5.60 8.92 11.91
CA ARG A 155 -4.23 8.45 12.12
C ARG A 155 -4.15 6.92 12.04
N LYS A 156 -5.03 6.21 12.75
CA LYS A 156 -5.12 4.73 12.70
C LYS A 156 -5.34 4.22 11.28
N LEU A 157 -6.30 4.80 10.55
CA LEU A 157 -6.59 4.44 9.16
C LEU A 157 -5.42 4.73 8.22
N ARG A 158 -4.70 5.83 8.44
CA ARG A 158 -3.50 6.18 7.66
C ARG A 158 -2.39 5.17 7.85
N VAL A 159 -2.12 4.73 9.09
CA VAL A 159 -1.14 3.68 9.39
C VAL A 159 -1.49 2.41 8.63
N ILE A 160 -2.75 1.94 8.74
CA ILE A 160 -3.24 0.75 8.02
C ILE A 160 -3.05 0.88 6.49
N GLU A 161 -3.33 2.07 5.93
CA GLU A 161 -3.18 2.33 4.50
C GLU A 161 -1.72 2.35 4.03
N LEU A 162 -0.79 2.77 4.89
CA LEU A 162 0.64 2.80 4.62
C LEU A 162 1.29 1.42 4.82
N ASP A 163 0.99 0.73 5.92
CA ASP A 163 1.40 -0.66 6.18
C ASP A 163 0.81 -1.64 5.14
N GLY A 164 -0.25 -1.22 4.46
CA GLY A 164 -0.88 -1.92 3.35
C GLY A 164 -0.01 -2.01 2.09
N LEU A 165 0.94 -1.11 1.89
CA LEU A 165 1.80 -1.04 0.71
C LEU A 165 3.02 -1.96 0.88
N PRO A 166 3.41 -2.77 -0.11
CA PRO A 166 4.77 -3.28 -0.13
C PRO A 166 5.70 -2.05 -0.09
N GLU A 167 6.75 -2.10 0.73
CA GLU A 167 7.86 -1.17 0.58
C GLU A 167 8.21 -1.19 -0.92
N ARG A 168 8.00 -0.05 -1.60
CA ARG A 168 8.59 0.07 -2.93
C ARG A 168 10.07 -0.14 -2.68
N PRO A 169 10.75 -1.09 -3.36
CA PRO A 169 12.20 -1.09 -3.31
C PRO A 169 12.65 0.33 -3.61
N PRO A 170 13.65 0.87 -2.90
CA PRO A 170 14.22 2.16 -3.25
C PRO A 170 14.48 2.10 -4.75
N VAL A 171 14.08 3.15 -5.47
CA VAL A 171 14.22 3.20 -6.94
C VAL A 171 15.67 2.90 -7.26
N SER A 172 15.97 1.62 -7.55
CA SER A 172 17.25 1.22 -8.07
C SER A 172 17.32 1.98 -9.36
N ARG A 173 18.35 2.82 -9.50
CA ARG A 173 18.70 3.51 -10.73
C ARG A 173 18.34 2.62 -11.94
N PRO A 174 17.62 3.16 -12.94
CA PRO A 174 17.19 2.35 -14.06
C PRO A 174 18.39 1.65 -14.69
N LEU A 175 18.18 0.41 -15.17
CA LEU A 175 19.26 -0.53 -15.54
C LEU A 175 20.29 0.06 -16.54
N TRP A 176 19.89 1.07 -17.33
CA TRP A 176 20.77 1.77 -18.28
C TRP A 176 21.81 2.68 -17.60
N GLU A 177 21.62 3.10 -16.35
CA GLU A 177 22.66 3.79 -15.55
C GLU A 177 23.72 2.82 -14.98
N ARG A 178 23.52 1.50 -15.12
CA ARG A 178 24.48 0.46 -14.69
C ARG A 178 25.34 -0.07 -15.83
N ILE A 179 25.06 0.32 -17.06
CA ILE A 179 25.89 0.00 -18.22
C ILE A 179 26.82 1.19 -18.40
N GLN A 180 27.96 1.19 -17.71
CA GLN A 180 29.09 1.95 -18.23
C GLN A 180 29.53 1.24 -19.52
N PRO A 181 29.67 1.94 -20.66
CA PRO A 181 30.28 1.33 -21.83
C PRO A 181 31.68 0.88 -21.43
N ALA A 182 31.96 -0.41 -21.61
CA ALA A 182 33.26 -1.01 -21.39
C ALA A 182 34.22 -0.60 -22.52
N ASP A 183 34.45 0.70 -22.68
CA ASP A 183 35.36 1.25 -23.68
C ASP A 183 35.98 2.54 -23.12
N GLN A 184 36.87 2.39 -22.15
CA GLN A 184 37.89 3.41 -21.82
C GLN A 184 38.91 2.90 -20.77
N GLN A 185 39.48 1.71 -20.97
CA GLN A 185 40.79 1.37 -20.39
C GLN A 185 41.56 0.49 -21.37
N GLY A 186 41.99 1.11 -22.46
CA GLY A 186 42.88 0.50 -23.44
C GLY A 186 43.80 1.57 -23.97
N GLU A 187 44.71 2.09 -23.14
CA GLU A 187 45.90 2.84 -23.57
C GLU A 187 46.80 3.12 -22.36
N GLN A 188 47.55 2.10 -21.92
CA GLN A 188 48.90 2.31 -21.40
C GLN A 188 49.78 1.20 -21.95
N GLY A 189 50.47 1.54 -23.04
CA GLY A 189 51.48 0.70 -23.64
C GLY A 189 52.65 0.49 -22.69
N ASN A 190 53.10 -0.75 -22.60
CA ASN A 190 54.47 -1.08 -22.24
C ASN A 190 55.05 -1.91 -23.39
N PRO A 191 56.20 -1.53 -23.96
CA PRO A 191 56.91 -2.36 -24.90
C PRO A 191 57.72 -3.39 -24.09
N SER A 192 57.47 -4.68 -24.32
CA SER A 192 58.41 -5.73 -23.95
C SER A 192 58.89 -6.37 -25.24
N GLY A 193 60.15 -6.06 -25.56
CA GLY A 193 60.90 -6.67 -26.64
C GLY A 193 61.08 -8.17 -26.39
N ASN A 194 61.02 -8.90 -27.50
CA ASN A 194 61.16 -10.34 -27.60
C ASN A 194 62.64 -10.74 -27.68
N GLU A 195 62.92 -11.96 -27.21
CA GLU A 195 63.91 -12.91 -27.73
C GLU A 195 65.41 -12.57 -27.51
N GLN A 196 66.07 -13.26 -26.57
CA GLN A 196 66.86 -14.50 -26.74
C GLN A 196 68.32 -14.24 -27.21
N ASP A 197 69.25 -14.54 -26.28
CA ASP A 197 70.69 -14.88 -26.44
C ASP A 197 70.98 -15.90 -27.57
N PRO A 198 72.25 -16.33 -27.87
CA PRO A 198 73.59 -15.73 -27.76
C PRO A 198 74.47 -15.94 -29.04
N ASP A 199 75.74 -15.53 -28.98
CA ASP A 199 76.95 -16.02 -29.70
C ASP A 199 77.00 -16.08 -31.25
N GLU A 200 77.74 -15.15 -31.87
CA GLU A 200 78.97 -15.36 -32.67
C GLU A 200 79.62 -14.01 -33.09
#